data_AF-A0A4Y2GSL8-F1
#
_entry.id   AF-A0A4Y2GSL8-F1
#
_cell.length_a   1.000
_cell.length_b   1.000
_cell.length_c   1.000
_cell.angle_alpha   90.00
_cell.angle_beta   90.00
_cell.angle_gamma   90.00
#
_symmetry.space_group_name_H-M   'P 1'
#
loop_
_entity.id
_entity.type
_entity.pdbx_description
1 polymer ?
#
loop_
_entity_poly.entity_id
_entity_poly.type
_entity_poly.pdbx_seq_one_letter_code
_entity_poly.pdbx_strand_id
1 'polypeptide(L)'
;MGVPGLWDILSELPEEKYIKYLRGKRVAVDLSGWVVQATKFKGLRAVKNPHLRNLFFRVSALLLNDVHPIFVLEGKVPELKKAVFKKRNYQGNNNSDNASRESFDKILNQCHELLKSLGVSCIKSSGEAEALCALLCAKGIVDGVITNDSDAFLYGAHTVYRDFSIDKKGPNIKLYSLKSEKKLQLNQRNLIALALLLGCDFGNGVPKVGKKTALELLKELEGYDLLQRFQDWKQKSESELFPGYETDIKKKGTHCKNCSHLGSTTKHRKEGCGMCDSKISCKPPDSKNPCICSWHKNNDARQKHKNELKVYTAAKSIPDFPNAKVIEEFLKFSDEIPGEDVLDWKCPDLKQIQGKLFDFLGWTFEYSFEKCFPIITSWQQFKMSRNCLTDKITLLYKPINRIQSGESKNNAFYCACVVTAVGHTSKLDIVTNMESRFPATLVLWLGREFYRDKYGVTGSSQAWTPDPGDKLGDKFGDEIWNLKGAGIFSISLLGEEIRLNVVDDSM
;
A
#
# COMPACT_ATOMS: atom_id res chain seq x y z
N MET A 1 -8.61 -5.26 -1.63
CA MET A 1 -9.69 -4.31 -1.95
C MET A 1 -9.32 -3.68 -3.29
N GLY A 2 -10.31 -3.14 -4.01
CA GLY A 2 -10.17 -2.70 -5.40
C GLY A 2 -10.38 -3.80 -6.44
N VAL A 3 -9.79 -3.59 -7.63
CA VAL A 3 -9.91 -4.48 -8.80
C VAL A 3 -9.50 -5.94 -8.52
N PRO A 4 -10.40 -6.92 -8.73
CA PRO A 4 -10.09 -8.33 -8.53
C PRO A 4 -8.94 -8.82 -9.44
N GLY A 5 -7.91 -9.42 -8.83
CA GLY A 5 -6.78 -10.00 -9.55
C GLY A 5 -5.77 -8.97 -10.09
N LEU A 6 -5.95 -7.67 -9.87
CA LEU A 6 -5.01 -6.66 -10.32
C LEU A 6 -3.63 -6.81 -9.65
N TRP A 7 -3.59 -7.10 -8.35
CA TRP A 7 -2.31 -7.39 -7.66
C TRP A 7 -1.59 -8.62 -8.22
N ASP A 8 -2.30 -9.61 -8.76
CA ASP A 8 -1.68 -10.76 -9.44
C ASP A 8 -1.06 -10.33 -10.77
N ILE A 9 -1.73 -9.43 -11.50
CA ILE A 9 -1.22 -8.84 -12.76
C ILE A 9 0.04 -8.01 -12.48
N LEU A 10 0.05 -7.30 -11.35
CA LEU A 10 1.17 -6.47 -10.89
C LEU A 10 2.22 -7.27 -10.09
N SER A 11 2.15 -8.61 -10.05
CA SER A 11 2.96 -9.44 -9.14
C SER A 11 4.46 -9.45 -9.44
N GLU A 12 4.86 -9.04 -10.64
CA GLU A 12 6.27 -8.91 -11.03
C GLU A 12 6.87 -7.53 -10.65
N LEU A 13 6.03 -6.58 -10.26
CA LEU A 13 6.43 -5.21 -9.92
C LEU A 13 6.98 -4.95 -8.50
N PRO A 14 6.56 -5.67 -7.44
CA PRO A 14 6.87 -5.23 -6.09
C PRO A 14 8.35 -5.39 -5.76
N GLU A 15 8.94 -4.31 -5.26
CA GLU A 15 10.24 -4.33 -4.61
C GLU A 15 10.05 -4.24 -3.09
N GLU A 16 10.61 -5.20 -2.35
CA GLU A 16 10.60 -5.14 -0.89
C GLU A 16 11.60 -4.06 -0.42
N LYS A 17 11.11 -3.11 0.39
CA LYS A 17 11.90 -2.00 0.92
C LYS A 17 11.74 -1.90 2.43
N TYR A 18 12.80 -1.49 3.10
CA TYR A 18 12.72 -1.05 4.49
C TYR A 18 12.23 0.39 4.56
N ILE A 19 11.63 0.78 5.69
CA ILE A 19 11.13 2.14 5.92
C ILE A 19 12.18 3.23 5.68
N LYS A 20 13.47 2.93 5.86
CA LYS A 20 14.59 3.84 5.57
C LYS A 20 14.61 4.34 4.11
N TYR A 21 14.06 3.58 3.17
CA TYR A 21 13.91 3.99 1.77
C TYR A 21 12.98 5.21 1.61
N LEU A 22 12.11 5.46 2.58
CA LEU A 22 11.17 6.58 2.61
C LEU A 22 11.74 7.81 3.32
N ARG A 23 12.99 7.76 3.81
CA ARG A 23 13.61 8.87 4.53
C ARG A 23 13.59 10.15 3.70
N GLY A 24 13.10 11.24 4.28
CA GLY A 24 12.93 12.55 3.65
C GLY A 24 11.71 12.67 2.73
N LYS A 25 10.96 11.59 2.50
CA LYS A 25 9.80 11.60 1.59
C LYS A 25 8.53 12.04 2.30
N ARG A 26 7.63 12.66 1.53
CA ARG A 26 6.24 12.90 1.89
C ARG A 26 5.39 11.76 1.34
N VAL A 27 4.50 11.20 2.15
CA VAL A 27 3.65 10.08 1.72
C VAL A 27 2.19 10.34 2.09
N ALA A 28 1.27 10.11 1.15
CA ALA A 28 -0.16 10.09 1.48
C ALA A 28 -0.53 8.73 2.08
N VAL A 29 -1.39 8.69 3.09
CA VAL A 29 -1.80 7.45 3.76
C VAL A 29 -3.32 7.37 3.78
N ASP A 30 -3.89 6.32 3.19
CA ASP A 30 -5.31 5.99 3.39
C ASP A 30 -5.52 5.50 4.83
N LEU A 31 -6.24 6.32 5.62
CA LEU A 31 -6.50 6.00 7.03
C LEU A 31 -7.51 4.85 7.17
N SER A 32 -8.49 4.78 6.27
CA SER A 32 -9.61 3.85 6.37
C SER A 32 -9.11 2.40 6.27
N GLY A 33 -8.19 2.12 5.35
CA GLY A 33 -7.56 0.82 5.18
C GLY A 33 -6.82 0.34 6.45
N TRP A 34 -6.14 1.24 7.16
CA TRP A 34 -5.44 0.91 8.40
C TRP A 34 -6.40 0.64 9.56
N VAL A 35 -7.46 1.43 9.69
CA VAL A 35 -8.50 1.23 10.71
C VAL A 35 -9.21 -0.11 10.51
N VAL A 36 -9.65 -0.40 9.28
CA VAL A 36 -10.32 -1.66 8.94
C VAL A 36 -9.42 -2.87 9.16
N GLN A 37 -8.12 -2.76 8.85
CA GLN A 37 -7.16 -3.82 9.12
C GLN A 37 -7.03 -4.10 10.62
N ALA A 38 -6.98 -3.05 11.44
CA ALA A 38 -6.83 -3.19 12.89
C ALA A 38 -8.09 -3.74 13.58
N THR A 39 -9.29 -3.43 13.08
CA THR A 39 -10.55 -3.94 13.66
C THR A 39 -10.80 -5.42 13.32
N LYS A 40 -10.34 -5.90 12.16
CA LYS A 40 -10.48 -7.31 11.75
C LYS A 40 -9.53 -8.27 12.48
N PHE A 41 -8.43 -7.77 13.06
CA PHE A 41 -7.43 -8.61 13.71
C PHE A 41 -7.91 -9.11 15.09
N LYS A 42 -8.33 -10.39 15.14
CA LYS A 42 -8.94 -11.02 16.33
C LYS A 42 -8.00 -11.23 17.51
N GLY A 43 -6.68 -11.16 17.32
CA GLY A 43 -5.72 -11.44 18.38
C GLY A 43 -5.62 -10.33 19.43
N LEU A 44 -5.97 -9.08 19.09
CA LEU A 44 -5.82 -7.91 19.98
C LEU A 44 -7.01 -7.69 20.93
N ARG A 45 -7.86 -8.69 21.18
CA ARG A 45 -9.10 -8.55 21.98
C ARG A 45 -8.88 -8.03 23.41
N ALA A 46 -7.69 -8.22 23.98
CA ALA A 46 -7.33 -7.73 25.31
C ALA A 46 -6.89 -6.26 25.35
N VAL A 47 -6.67 -5.62 24.20
CA VAL A 47 -6.13 -4.25 24.11
C VAL A 47 -7.26 -3.26 23.84
N LYS A 48 -7.39 -2.23 24.69
CA LYS A 48 -8.32 -1.11 24.48
C LYS A 48 -7.97 -0.39 23.18
N ASN A 49 -8.95 -0.22 22.29
CA ASN A 49 -8.84 0.52 21.02
C ASN A 49 -7.59 0.18 20.19
N PRO A 50 -7.49 -1.06 19.65
CA PRO A 50 -6.29 -1.53 18.95
C PRO A 50 -5.96 -0.73 17.69
N HIS A 51 -6.97 -0.13 17.04
CA HIS A 51 -6.80 0.75 15.89
C HIS A 51 -6.00 2.02 16.23
N LEU A 52 -6.29 2.67 17.37
CA LEU A 52 -5.54 3.86 17.84
C LEU A 52 -4.12 3.50 18.26
N ARG A 53 -3.95 2.37 18.97
CA ARG A 53 -2.62 1.88 19.35
C ARG A 53 -1.76 1.62 18.11
N ASN A 54 -2.31 0.89 17.13
CA ASN A 54 -1.58 0.58 15.90
C ASN A 54 -1.29 1.85 15.10
N LEU A 55 -2.26 2.76 14.99
CA LEU A 55 -2.04 4.05 14.34
C LEU A 55 -0.88 4.82 14.97
N PHE A 56 -0.86 4.94 16.31
CA PHE A 56 0.23 5.62 17.02
C PHE A 56 1.60 5.04 16.67
N PHE A 57 1.77 3.71 16.76
CA PHE A 57 3.07 3.08 16.48
C PHE A 57 3.46 3.15 15.00
N ARG A 58 2.49 3.10 14.08
CA ARG A 58 2.74 3.29 12.64
C ARG A 58 3.19 4.71 12.32
N VAL A 59 2.51 5.71 12.87
CA VAL A 59 2.88 7.13 12.73
C VAL A 59 4.24 7.39 13.35
N SER A 60 4.49 6.88 14.56
CA SER A 60 5.79 6.98 15.23
C SER A 60 6.91 6.37 14.38
N ALA A 61 6.70 5.19 13.80
CA ALA A 61 7.69 4.56 12.93
C ALA A 61 7.99 5.39 11.68
N LEU A 62 6.99 6.03 11.07
CA LEU A 62 7.17 6.92 9.92
C LEU A 62 7.97 8.17 10.31
N LEU A 63 7.51 8.91 11.32
CA LEU A 63 8.13 10.18 11.74
C LEU A 63 9.58 9.97 12.21
N LEU A 64 9.85 8.92 13.00
CA LEU A 64 11.19 8.61 13.49
C LEU A 64 12.16 8.16 12.39
N ASN A 65 11.65 7.81 11.20
CA ASN A 65 12.46 7.53 10.01
C ASN A 65 12.46 8.72 9.04
N ASP A 66 12.13 9.94 9.50
CA ASP A 66 12.14 11.17 8.70
C ASP A 66 11.17 11.10 7.51
N VAL A 67 10.08 10.33 7.67
CA VAL A 67 9.00 10.22 6.68
C VAL A 67 7.86 11.13 7.12
N HIS A 68 7.30 11.90 6.19
CA HIS A 68 6.27 12.90 6.45
C HIS A 68 4.91 12.39 5.94
N PRO A 69 4.10 11.75 6.79
CA PRO A 69 2.79 11.25 6.37
C PRO A 69 1.75 12.37 6.32
N ILE A 70 0.90 12.33 5.29
CA ILE A 70 -0.33 13.09 5.17
C ILE A 70 -1.47 12.08 5.13
N PHE A 71 -2.29 12.06 6.16
CA PHE A 71 -3.41 11.12 6.23
C PHE A 71 -4.60 11.65 5.44
N VAL A 72 -5.30 10.75 4.78
CA VAL A 72 -6.52 11.06 4.04
C VAL A 72 -7.69 10.25 4.59
N LEU A 73 -8.76 10.97 4.93
CA LEU A 73 -10.05 10.42 5.34
C LEU A 73 -10.98 10.28 4.13
N GLU A 74 -11.80 9.24 4.15
CA GLU A 74 -12.85 9.05 3.15
C GLU A 74 -13.94 10.14 3.28
N GLY A 75 -14.48 10.52 2.13
CA GLY A 75 -15.55 11.48 1.95
C GLY A 75 -16.92 10.83 1.82
N LYS A 76 -17.70 11.34 0.86
CA LYS A 76 -19.00 10.74 0.53
C LYS A 76 -18.81 9.61 -0.46
N VAL A 77 -19.34 8.43 -0.14
CA VAL A 77 -19.34 7.29 -1.07
C VAL A 77 -19.99 7.69 -2.42
N PRO A 78 -19.32 7.48 -3.57
CA PRO A 78 -19.86 7.81 -4.88
C PRO A 78 -21.16 7.06 -5.20
N GLU A 79 -22.07 7.69 -5.95
CA GLU A 79 -23.38 7.11 -6.30
C GLU A 79 -23.25 5.82 -7.11
N LEU A 80 -22.25 5.72 -7.99
CA LEU A 80 -21.95 4.52 -8.77
C LEU A 80 -21.66 3.32 -7.86
N LYS A 81 -20.83 3.51 -6.84
CA LYS A 81 -20.47 2.48 -5.86
C LYS A 81 -21.67 2.06 -5.02
N LYS A 82 -22.51 3.02 -4.59
CA LYS A 82 -23.79 2.72 -3.91
C LYS A 82 -24.72 1.86 -4.77
N ALA A 83 -24.85 2.16 -6.07
CA ALA A 83 -25.70 1.40 -6.98
C ALA A 83 -25.22 -0.05 -7.13
N VAL A 84 -23.91 -0.28 -7.20
CA VAL A 84 -23.31 -1.63 -7.25
C VAL A 84 -23.52 -2.38 -5.94
N PHE A 85 -23.29 -1.73 -4.79
CA PHE A 85 -23.53 -2.35 -3.48
C PHE A 85 -24.99 -2.75 -3.29
N LYS A 86 -25.95 -1.90 -3.67
CA LYS A 86 -27.39 -2.24 -3.63
C LYS A 86 -27.70 -3.48 -4.48
N LYS A 87 -27.12 -3.58 -5.68
CA LYS A 87 -27.29 -4.76 -6.55
C LYS A 87 -26.67 -6.03 -5.97
N ARG A 88 -25.52 -5.92 -5.28
CA ARG A 88 -24.84 -7.06 -4.62
C ARG A 88 -25.57 -7.49 -3.32
N ASN A 89 -26.07 -6.54 -2.54
CA ASN A 89 -26.75 -6.79 -1.26
C ASN A 89 -28.23 -7.16 -1.39
N TYR A 90 -28.86 -7.03 -2.56
CA TYR A 90 -30.19 -7.62 -2.80
C TYR A 90 -30.22 -9.16 -2.64
N GLN A 91 -29.05 -9.80 -2.48
CA GLN A 91 -28.90 -11.23 -2.18
C GLN A 91 -28.52 -11.53 -0.71
N GLY A 92 -28.46 -10.53 0.19
CA GLY A 92 -28.08 -10.71 1.60
C GLY A 92 -28.79 -9.73 2.55
N ASN A 93 -29.28 -10.23 3.68
CA ASN A 93 -30.23 -9.60 4.60
C ASN A 93 -29.93 -8.13 4.98
N ASN A 94 -30.90 -7.24 4.76
CA ASN A 94 -30.86 -5.82 5.11
C ASN A 94 -31.29 -5.63 6.58
N ASN A 95 -30.46 -5.00 7.44
CA ASN A 95 -30.91 -4.15 8.56
C ASN A 95 -29.79 -3.56 9.48
N SER A 96 -28.49 -3.70 9.20
CA SER A 96 -27.43 -3.25 10.13
C SER A 96 -26.54 -2.07 9.68
N ASP A 97 -26.76 -1.48 8.50
CA ASP A 97 -25.75 -0.60 7.87
C ASP A 97 -25.59 0.80 8.49
N ASN A 98 -26.66 1.44 8.99
CA ASN A 98 -26.57 2.83 9.48
C ASN A 98 -25.86 2.93 10.84
N ALA A 99 -26.17 2.05 11.79
CA ALA A 99 -25.50 2.02 13.10
C ALA A 99 -24.01 1.63 12.98
N SER A 100 -23.67 0.80 12.00
CA SER A 100 -22.29 0.41 11.69
C SER A 100 -21.45 1.60 11.18
N ARG A 101 -22.03 2.44 10.30
CA ARG A 101 -21.35 3.63 9.76
C ARG A 101 -21.12 4.73 10.79
N GLU A 102 -22.13 5.06 11.59
CA GLU A 102 -21.95 6.07 12.65
C GLU A 102 -20.89 5.65 13.68
N SER A 103 -20.82 4.35 13.98
CA SER A 103 -19.77 3.78 14.83
C SER A 103 -18.39 3.90 14.18
N PHE A 104 -18.30 3.65 12.87
CA PHE A 104 -17.05 3.79 12.11
C PHE A 104 -16.58 5.25 12.02
N ASP A 105 -17.48 6.21 11.79
CA ASP A 105 -17.15 7.64 11.76
C ASP A 105 -16.61 8.12 13.12
N LYS A 106 -17.15 7.62 14.23
CA LYS A 106 -16.61 7.88 15.58
C LYS A 106 -15.18 7.38 15.71
N ILE A 107 -14.88 6.17 15.21
CA ILE A 107 -13.53 5.61 15.21
C ILE A 107 -12.58 6.46 14.37
N LEU A 108 -12.99 6.87 13.17
CA LEU A 108 -12.19 7.75 12.30
C LEU A 108 -11.92 9.11 12.96
N ASN A 109 -12.91 9.68 13.64
CA ASN A 109 -12.76 10.93 14.38
C ASN A 109 -11.76 10.79 15.54
N GLN A 110 -11.77 9.68 16.28
CA GLN A 110 -10.76 9.42 17.31
C GLN A 110 -9.35 9.34 16.72
N CYS A 111 -9.20 8.67 15.58
CA CYS A 111 -7.93 8.62 14.85
C CYS A 111 -7.47 10.00 14.40
N HIS A 112 -8.38 10.81 13.87
CA HIS A 112 -8.11 12.19 13.44
C HIS A 112 -7.63 13.06 14.62
N GLU A 113 -8.31 12.98 15.76
CA GLU A 113 -7.92 13.73 16.98
C GLU A 113 -6.53 13.33 17.49
N LEU A 114 -6.18 12.04 17.40
CA LEU A 114 -4.84 11.56 17.75
C LEU A 114 -3.77 12.05 16.76
N LEU A 115 -4.05 12.04 15.47
CA LEU A 115 -3.13 12.57 14.45
C LEU A 115 -2.89 14.07 14.64
N LYS A 116 -3.96 14.81 14.90
CA LYS A 116 -3.91 16.25 15.16
C LYS A 116 -3.06 16.60 16.38
N SER A 117 -3.17 15.83 17.47
CA SER A 117 -2.33 16.06 18.67
C SER A 117 -0.85 15.77 18.42
N LEU A 118 -0.54 14.78 17.56
CA LEU A 118 0.81 14.50 17.06
C LEU A 118 1.32 15.54 16.03
N GLY A 119 0.50 16.54 15.69
CA GLY A 119 0.81 17.57 14.70
C GLY A 119 0.78 17.10 13.25
N VAL A 120 0.35 15.86 12.99
CA VAL A 120 0.34 15.23 11.67
C VAL A 120 -0.88 15.68 10.87
N SER A 121 -0.67 16.04 9.60
CA SER A 121 -1.76 16.47 8.72
C SER A 121 -2.72 15.33 8.42
N CYS A 122 -4.02 15.62 8.52
CA CYS A 122 -5.10 14.71 8.20
C CYS A 122 -6.18 15.50 7.47
N ILE A 123 -6.42 15.17 6.21
CA ILE A 123 -7.33 15.88 5.30
C ILE A 123 -8.47 14.96 4.90
N LYS A 124 -9.60 15.54 4.50
CA LYS A 124 -10.79 14.77 4.13
C LYS A 124 -11.05 14.89 2.62
N SER A 125 -11.22 13.74 1.97
CA SER A 125 -11.65 13.66 0.57
C SER A 125 -13.11 14.05 0.41
N SER A 126 -13.49 14.52 -0.77
CA SER A 126 -14.86 14.72 -1.23
C SER A 126 -15.53 13.37 -1.57
N GLY A 127 -14.74 12.40 -2.03
CA GLY A 127 -15.15 11.06 -2.45
C GLY A 127 -14.31 9.97 -1.79
N GLU A 128 -13.64 9.14 -2.60
CA GLU A 128 -12.75 8.08 -2.12
C GLU A 128 -11.41 8.67 -1.61
N ALA A 129 -10.83 8.06 -0.58
CA ALA A 129 -9.55 8.53 -0.02
C ALA A 129 -8.39 8.32 -1.00
N GLU A 130 -8.41 7.22 -1.74
CA GLU A 130 -7.43 6.85 -2.77
C GLU A 130 -7.38 7.87 -3.91
N ALA A 131 -8.51 8.49 -4.25
CA ALA A 131 -8.58 9.52 -5.28
C ALA A 131 -7.77 10.76 -4.91
N LEU A 132 -7.98 11.28 -3.68
CA LEU A 132 -7.21 12.41 -3.16
C LEU A 132 -5.73 12.03 -2.94
N CYS A 133 -5.44 10.83 -2.44
CA CYS A 133 -4.06 10.35 -2.33
C CYS A 133 -3.34 10.32 -3.69
N ALA A 134 -4.00 9.81 -4.72
CA ALA A 134 -3.48 9.76 -6.07
C ALA A 134 -3.32 11.16 -6.67
N LEU A 135 -4.25 12.08 -6.42
CA LEU A 135 -4.13 13.49 -6.82
C LEU A 135 -2.89 14.16 -6.20
N LEU A 136 -2.68 14.00 -4.89
CA LEU A 136 -1.49 14.54 -4.22
C LEU A 136 -0.19 13.98 -4.82
N CYS A 137 -0.20 12.69 -5.18
CA CYS A 137 0.93 12.02 -5.81
C CYS A 137 1.17 12.54 -7.24
N ALA A 138 0.13 12.63 -8.05
CA ALA A 138 0.20 13.13 -9.43
C ALA A 138 0.66 14.60 -9.50
N LYS A 139 0.35 15.40 -8.48
CA LYS A 139 0.77 16.81 -8.35
C LYS A 139 2.16 16.99 -7.76
N GLY A 140 2.84 15.90 -7.36
CA GLY A 140 4.18 15.94 -6.78
C GLY A 140 4.23 16.49 -5.35
N ILE A 141 3.08 16.56 -4.65
CA ILE A 141 3.00 17.00 -3.25
C ILE A 141 3.47 15.89 -2.32
N VAL A 142 3.20 14.64 -2.70
CA VAL A 142 3.71 13.43 -2.04
C VAL A 142 4.48 12.57 -3.04
N ASP A 143 5.50 11.87 -2.55
CA ASP A 143 6.35 10.98 -3.34
C ASP A 143 5.70 9.62 -3.63
N GLY A 144 4.68 9.24 -2.86
CA GLY A 144 3.88 8.05 -3.08
C GLY A 144 2.75 7.88 -2.08
N VAL A 145 1.93 6.86 -2.31
CA VAL A 145 0.71 6.58 -1.54
C VAL A 145 0.87 5.27 -0.77
N ILE A 146 0.64 5.27 0.55
CA ILE A 146 0.54 4.07 1.36
C ILE A 146 -0.92 3.60 1.36
N THR A 147 -1.21 2.51 0.64
CA THR A 147 -2.53 1.87 0.62
C THR A 147 -2.41 0.38 0.24
N ASN A 148 -3.41 -0.40 0.68
CA ASN A 148 -3.59 -1.79 0.24
C ASN A 148 -4.66 -1.93 -0.84
N ASP A 149 -5.32 -0.83 -1.22
CA ASP A 149 -6.29 -0.78 -2.30
C ASP A 149 -5.60 -0.49 -3.64
N SER A 150 -5.92 -1.28 -4.66
CA SER A 150 -5.34 -1.10 -5.99
C SER A 150 -5.93 0.08 -6.75
N ASP A 151 -7.08 0.59 -6.31
CA ASP A 151 -7.81 1.68 -6.99
C ASP A 151 -7.00 2.99 -7.01
N ALA A 152 -6.02 3.16 -6.11
CA ALA A 152 -5.08 4.27 -6.17
C ALA A 152 -4.35 4.38 -7.53
N PHE A 153 -4.04 3.26 -8.18
CA PHE A 153 -3.45 3.28 -9.52
C PHE A 153 -4.44 3.74 -10.60
N LEU A 154 -5.72 3.38 -10.46
CA LEU A 154 -6.76 3.79 -11.40
C LEU A 154 -7.02 5.30 -11.29
N TYR A 155 -6.93 5.86 -10.08
CA TYR A 155 -6.97 7.31 -9.84
C TYR A 155 -5.66 8.04 -10.23
N GLY A 156 -4.63 7.32 -10.67
CA GLY A 156 -3.42 7.91 -11.27
C GLY A 156 -2.20 8.00 -10.35
N ALA A 157 -2.19 7.31 -9.19
CA ALA A 157 -0.97 7.21 -8.38
C ALA A 157 0.13 6.46 -9.17
N HIS A 158 1.31 7.05 -9.28
CA HIS A 158 2.44 6.40 -9.99
C HIS A 158 3.34 5.56 -9.07
N THR A 159 3.25 5.79 -7.76
CA THR A 159 4.02 5.10 -6.72
C THR A 159 3.07 4.71 -5.59
N VAL A 160 2.91 3.40 -5.36
CA VAL A 160 2.09 2.86 -4.27
C VAL A 160 2.96 1.98 -3.38
N TYR A 161 2.80 2.18 -2.08
CA TYR A 161 3.44 1.44 -1.04
C TYR A 161 2.41 0.57 -0.32
N ARG A 162 2.62 -0.74 -0.34
CA ARG A 162 1.65 -1.72 0.13
C ARG A 162 2.23 -2.60 1.23
N ASP A 163 1.35 -3.23 2.01
CA ASP A 163 1.70 -4.21 3.04
C ASP A 163 2.65 -3.62 4.10
N PHE A 164 2.39 -2.38 4.53
CA PHE A 164 3.17 -1.76 5.59
C PHE A 164 3.08 -2.58 6.88
N SER A 165 4.21 -3.16 7.28
CA SER A 165 4.31 -3.98 8.49
C SER A 165 5.44 -3.51 9.40
N ILE A 166 5.26 -3.75 10.70
CA ILE A 166 6.26 -3.50 11.73
C ILE A 166 6.59 -4.86 12.35
N ASP A 167 7.55 -5.56 11.75
CA ASP A 167 7.94 -6.92 12.14
C ASP A 167 9.23 -6.94 12.98
N LYS A 168 9.63 -8.12 13.47
CA LYS A 168 10.90 -8.33 14.21
C LYS A 168 12.14 -7.86 13.44
N LYS A 169 12.09 -7.91 12.10
CA LYS A 169 13.17 -7.46 11.21
C LYS A 169 13.20 -5.93 11.02
N GLY A 170 12.26 -5.21 11.63
CA GLY A 170 12.03 -3.78 11.46
C GLY A 170 10.88 -3.47 10.50
N PRO A 171 10.48 -2.20 10.40
CA PRO A 171 9.37 -1.79 9.54
C PRO A 171 9.73 -1.96 8.05
N ASN A 172 8.86 -2.68 7.33
CA ASN A 172 9.02 -3.00 5.91
C ASN A 172 7.77 -2.62 5.11
N ILE A 173 7.95 -2.49 3.80
CA ILE A 173 6.90 -2.07 2.87
C ILE A 173 7.24 -2.56 1.45
N LYS A 174 6.21 -2.86 0.65
CA LYS A 174 6.38 -3.22 -0.77
C LYS A 174 6.15 -2.00 -1.65
N LEU A 175 7.16 -1.63 -2.43
CA LEU A 175 7.09 -0.56 -3.41
C LEU A 175 6.56 -1.11 -4.74
N TYR A 176 5.49 -0.52 -5.24
CA TYR A 176 5.01 -0.69 -6.61
C TYR A 176 5.18 0.65 -7.33
N SER A 177 5.95 0.67 -8.41
CA SER A 177 6.12 1.88 -9.23
C SER A 177 5.79 1.59 -10.69
N LEU A 178 4.94 2.42 -11.28
CA LEU A 178 4.64 2.37 -12.71
C LEU A 178 5.72 3.07 -13.55
N LYS A 179 6.65 3.80 -12.93
CA LYS A 179 7.71 4.55 -13.63
C LYS A 179 8.91 3.67 -14.02
N SER A 180 9.16 2.60 -13.28
CA SER A 180 10.35 1.75 -13.43
C SER A 180 10.24 0.71 -14.55
N GLU A 181 9.05 0.54 -15.15
CA GLU A 181 8.77 -0.60 -16.01
C GLU A 181 8.64 -0.23 -17.48
N LYS A 182 9.51 -0.84 -18.28
CA LYS A 182 9.42 -0.84 -19.75
C LYS A 182 8.66 -2.05 -20.29
N LYS A 183 8.46 -3.11 -19.49
CA LYS A 183 7.99 -4.43 -19.96
C LYS A 183 6.48 -4.59 -20.05
N LEU A 184 5.74 -3.90 -19.20
CA LEU A 184 4.29 -3.85 -19.21
C LEU A 184 3.94 -2.36 -19.26
N GLN A 185 3.55 -1.84 -20.43
CA GLN A 185 3.16 -0.43 -20.62
C GLN A 185 1.84 -0.10 -19.91
N LEU A 186 1.82 -0.27 -18.58
CA LEU A 186 0.68 -0.07 -17.71
C LEU A 186 0.60 1.42 -17.37
N ASN A 187 -0.10 2.15 -18.22
CA ASN A 187 -0.55 3.50 -17.91
C ASN A 187 -1.92 3.47 -17.19
N GLN A 188 -2.30 4.59 -16.57
CA GLN A 188 -3.58 4.74 -15.87
C GLN A 188 -4.77 4.31 -16.73
N ARG A 189 -4.79 4.68 -18.01
CA ARG A 189 -5.89 4.39 -18.95
C ARG A 189 -6.03 2.88 -19.18
N ASN A 190 -4.92 2.18 -19.38
CA ASN A 190 -4.88 0.73 -19.52
C ASN A 190 -5.30 0.03 -18.22
N LEU A 191 -4.96 0.58 -17.04
CA LEU A 191 -5.42 0.04 -15.75
C LEU A 191 -6.92 0.22 -15.55
N ILE A 192 -7.49 1.37 -15.93
CA ILE A 192 -8.95 1.59 -15.94
C ILE A 192 -9.62 0.62 -16.93
N ALA A 193 -9.03 0.39 -18.11
CA ALA A 193 -9.52 -0.59 -19.07
C ALA A 193 -9.54 -2.01 -18.48
N LEU A 194 -8.47 -2.42 -17.78
CA LEU A 194 -8.42 -3.70 -17.07
C LEU A 194 -9.51 -3.78 -15.98
N ALA A 195 -9.77 -2.69 -15.26
CA ALA A 195 -10.84 -2.63 -14.26
C ALA A 195 -12.24 -2.78 -14.88
N LEU A 196 -12.47 -2.23 -16.07
CA LEU A 196 -13.73 -2.43 -16.82
C LEU A 196 -13.90 -3.88 -17.28
N LEU A 197 -12.80 -4.60 -17.53
CA LEU A 197 -12.84 -6.02 -17.92
C LEU A 197 -13.00 -6.95 -16.72
N LEU A 198 -12.20 -6.76 -15.67
CA LEU A 198 -12.16 -7.64 -14.49
C LEU A 198 -13.27 -7.34 -13.47
N GLY A 199 -13.82 -6.12 -13.51
CA GLY A 199 -14.70 -5.58 -12.50
C GLY A 199 -13.94 -4.77 -11.45
N CYS A 200 -14.67 -3.91 -10.74
CA CYS A 200 -14.17 -3.07 -9.66
C CYS A 200 -15.32 -2.74 -8.69
N ASP A 201 -15.10 -1.77 -7.82
CA ASP A 201 -16.12 -1.28 -6.91
C ASP A 201 -17.27 -0.55 -7.63
N PHE A 202 -17.03 -0.06 -8.85
CA PHE A 202 -18.00 0.69 -9.66
C PHE A 202 -18.67 -0.14 -10.77
N GLY A 203 -18.28 -1.41 -10.96
CA GLY A 203 -18.86 -2.26 -12.01
C GLY A 203 -18.46 -3.74 -11.90
N ASN A 204 -19.27 -4.64 -12.49
CA ASN A 204 -19.08 -6.09 -12.36
C ASN A 204 -18.12 -6.72 -13.38
N GLY A 205 -17.55 -5.93 -14.29
CA GLY A 205 -16.64 -6.43 -15.32
C GLY A 205 -17.36 -7.10 -16.50
N VAL A 206 -16.57 -7.68 -17.41
CA VAL A 206 -17.06 -8.43 -18.57
C VAL A 206 -17.16 -9.92 -18.21
N PRO A 207 -18.33 -10.57 -18.40
CA PRO A 207 -18.49 -11.98 -18.08
C PRO A 207 -17.48 -12.87 -18.81
N LYS A 208 -16.95 -13.88 -18.10
CA LYS A 208 -15.97 -14.85 -18.62
C LYS A 208 -14.61 -14.25 -19.03
N VAL A 209 -14.37 -12.98 -18.72
CA VAL A 209 -13.05 -12.34 -18.82
C VAL A 209 -12.43 -12.31 -17.42
N GLY A 210 -11.33 -13.05 -17.25
CA GLY A 210 -10.56 -13.08 -16.01
C GLY A 210 -9.11 -12.65 -16.27
N LYS A 211 -8.29 -12.68 -15.21
CA LYS A 211 -6.90 -12.21 -15.23
C LYS A 211 -6.06 -12.72 -16.42
N LYS A 212 -6.16 -14.01 -16.76
CA LYS A 212 -5.41 -14.61 -17.86
C LYS A 212 -5.81 -14.02 -19.22
N THR A 213 -7.12 -13.98 -19.51
CA THR A 213 -7.63 -13.40 -20.76
C THR A 213 -7.29 -11.91 -20.84
N ALA A 214 -7.37 -11.17 -19.73
CA ALA A 214 -7.04 -9.75 -19.69
C ALA A 214 -5.54 -9.49 -19.96
N LEU A 215 -4.65 -10.33 -19.41
CA LEU A 215 -3.21 -10.28 -19.71
C LEU A 215 -2.89 -10.64 -21.16
N GLU A 216 -3.55 -11.67 -21.70
CA GLU A 216 -3.41 -12.06 -23.11
C GLU A 216 -3.85 -10.91 -24.04
N LEU A 217 -4.96 -10.24 -23.71
CA LEU A 217 -5.42 -9.06 -24.45
C LEU A 217 -4.42 -7.90 -24.37
N LEU A 218 -3.88 -7.61 -23.18
CA LEU A 218 -2.91 -6.53 -22.98
C LEU A 218 -1.63 -6.76 -23.82
N LYS A 219 -1.20 -8.02 -23.96
CA LYS A 219 -0.07 -8.40 -24.81
C LYS A 219 -0.41 -8.31 -26.31
N GLU A 220 -1.60 -8.73 -26.70
CA GLU A 220 -2.06 -8.66 -28.10
C GLU A 220 -2.23 -7.21 -28.58
N LEU A 221 -2.67 -6.31 -27.68
CA LEU A 221 -2.88 -4.90 -27.93
C LEU A 221 -1.76 -4.02 -27.34
N GLU A 222 -0.53 -4.53 -27.29
CA GLU A 222 0.61 -3.76 -26.82
C GLU A 222 0.83 -2.51 -27.68
N GLY A 223 1.04 -1.35 -27.03
CA GLY A 223 1.19 -0.04 -27.69
C GLY A 223 -0.12 0.67 -28.03
N TYR A 224 -1.28 0.03 -27.83
CA TYR A 224 -2.59 0.67 -27.99
C TYR A 224 -3.10 1.26 -26.67
N ASP A 225 -3.91 2.32 -26.78
CA ASP A 225 -4.77 2.77 -25.69
C ASP A 225 -6.03 1.89 -25.64
N LEU A 226 -6.13 1.04 -24.62
CA LEU A 226 -7.24 0.10 -24.48
C LEU A 226 -8.58 0.81 -24.30
N LEU A 227 -8.62 1.97 -23.63
CA LEU A 227 -9.88 2.72 -23.49
C LEU A 227 -10.35 3.23 -24.84
N GLN A 228 -9.44 3.76 -25.66
CA GLN A 228 -9.77 4.18 -27.02
C GLN A 228 -10.22 2.99 -27.86
N ARG A 229 -9.55 1.84 -27.74
CA ARG A 229 -9.95 0.62 -28.44
C ARG A 229 -11.34 0.13 -28.03
N PHE A 230 -11.72 0.26 -26.76
CA PHE A 230 -13.08 -0.06 -26.32
C PHE A 230 -14.12 0.93 -26.84
N GLN A 231 -13.77 2.21 -27.02
CA GLN A 231 -14.65 3.16 -27.70
C GLN A 231 -14.83 2.78 -29.18
N ASP A 232 -13.76 2.39 -29.85
CA ASP A 232 -13.81 1.90 -31.23
C ASP A 232 -14.73 0.68 -31.36
N TRP A 233 -14.72 -0.25 -30.40
CA TRP A 233 -15.63 -1.40 -30.37
C TRP A 233 -17.12 -1.02 -30.35
N LYS A 234 -17.45 0.17 -29.82
CA LYS A 234 -18.81 0.69 -29.77
C LYS A 234 -19.21 1.43 -31.06
N GLN A 235 -18.26 2.05 -31.74
CA GLN A 235 -18.52 2.98 -32.86
C GLN A 235 -18.26 2.36 -34.24
N LYS A 236 -17.28 1.49 -34.38
CA LYS A 236 -16.83 0.94 -35.67
C LYS A 236 -17.49 -0.39 -35.96
N SER A 237 -17.62 -0.70 -37.25
CA SER A 237 -18.11 -2.01 -37.70
C SER A 237 -17.07 -3.12 -37.46
N GLU A 238 -17.52 -4.37 -37.43
CA GLU A 238 -16.65 -5.52 -37.14
C GLU A 238 -15.56 -5.73 -38.21
N SER A 239 -15.87 -5.42 -39.46
CA SER A 239 -14.92 -5.47 -40.59
C SER A 239 -13.83 -4.39 -40.50
N GLU A 240 -14.14 -3.23 -39.91
CA GLU A 240 -13.15 -2.19 -39.63
C GLU A 240 -12.25 -2.55 -38.44
N LEU A 241 -12.82 -3.16 -37.41
CA LEU A 241 -12.09 -3.54 -36.20
C LEU A 241 -11.14 -4.72 -36.45
N PHE A 242 -11.58 -5.67 -37.29
CA PHE A 242 -10.89 -6.92 -37.59
C PHE A 242 -10.78 -7.14 -39.10
N PRO A 243 -9.85 -6.44 -39.80
CA PRO A 243 -9.70 -6.58 -41.24
C PRO A 243 -9.44 -8.02 -41.66
N GLY A 244 -10.25 -8.52 -42.61
CA GLY A 244 -10.17 -9.91 -43.10
C GLY A 244 -10.88 -10.96 -42.23
N TYR A 245 -11.52 -10.53 -41.13
CA TYR A 245 -12.40 -11.39 -40.33
C TYR A 245 -13.87 -11.21 -40.74
N GLU A 246 -14.56 -12.33 -40.95
CA GLU A 246 -15.98 -12.40 -41.29
C GLU A 246 -16.67 -13.44 -40.39
N THR A 247 -17.75 -13.01 -39.71
CA THR A 247 -18.53 -13.83 -38.77
C THR A 247 -19.24 -15.01 -39.43
N ASP A 248 -19.56 -14.86 -40.71
CA ASP A 248 -20.40 -15.81 -41.45
C ASP A 248 -19.59 -17.01 -41.96
N ILE A 249 -18.26 -16.86 -42.07
CA ILE A 249 -17.34 -17.92 -42.51
C ILE A 249 -16.95 -18.81 -41.32
N LYS A 250 -17.88 -19.69 -40.91
CA LYS A 250 -17.67 -20.61 -39.76
C LYS A 250 -17.09 -21.97 -40.16
N LYS A 251 -17.45 -22.50 -41.33
CA LYS A 251 -17.14 -23.88 -41.73
C LYS A 251 -15.96 -23.96 -42.68
N LYS A 252 -14.99 -24.82 -42.37
CA LYS A 252 -13.91 -25.16 -43.28
C LYS A 252 -14.50 -25.91 -44.48
N GLY A 253 -14.38 -25.34 -45.67
CA GLY A 253 -14.72 -26.04 -46.90
C GLY A 253 -13.89 -27.31 -47.06
N THR A 254 -14.42 -28.32 -47.76
CA THR A 254 -13.65 -29.53 -48.06
C THR A 254 -12.45 -29.17 -48.94
N HIS A 255 -11.26 -29.64 -48.57
CA HIS A 255 -10.03 -29.44 -49.35
C HIS A 255 -9.55 -30.78 -49.92
N CYS A 256 -8.95 -30.74 -51.10
CA CYS A 256 -8.45 -31.93 -51.77
C CYS A 256 -7.20 -32.42 -51.06
N LYS A 257 -7.13 -33.73 -50.78
CA LYS A 257 -5.98 -34.32 -50.09
C LYS A 257 -4.67 -34.21 -50.88
N ASN A 258 -4.76 -34.04 -52.20
CA ASN A 258 -3.58 -34.02 -53.08
C ASN A 258 -3.04 -32.61 -53.33
N CYS A 259 -3.86 -31.56 -53.47
CA CYS A 259 -3.36 -30.18 -53.69
C CYS A 259 -3.72 -29.17 -52.60
N SER A 260 -4.49 -29.57 -51.57
CA SER A 260 -4.96 -28.65 -50.52
C SER A 260 -5.78 -27.45 -51.00
N HIS A 261 -6.31 -27.48 -52.23
CA HIS A 261 -7.27 -26.51 -52.76
C HIS A 261 -8.72 -26.89 -52.44
N LEU A 262 -9.64 -25.93 -52.50
CA LEU A 262 -11.08 -26.13 -52.26
C LEU A 262 -11.68 -27.17 -53.22
N GLY A 263 -12.41 -28.14 -52.67
CA GLY A 263 -13.05 -29.26 -53.37
C GLY A 263 -12.61 -30.62 -52.82
N SER A 264 -13.43 -31.66 -52.97
CA SER A 264 -13.02 -33.03 -52.63
C SER A 264 -12.09 -33.61 -53.71
N THR A 265 -11.25 -34.59 -53.35
CA THR A 265 -10.40 -35.30 -54.33
C THR A 265 -11.24 -35.89 -55.47
N THR A 266 -12.45 -36.37 -55.16
CA THR A 266 -13.40 -36.88 -56.16
C THR A 266 -13.89 -35.80 -57.11
N LYS A 267 -14.16 -34.59 -56.60
CA LYS A 267 -14.59 -33.44 -57.43
C LYS A 267 -13.46 -33.01 -58.37
N HIS A 268 -12.23 -32.88 -57.85
CA HIS A 268 -11.08 -32.52 -58.68
C HIS A 268 -10.73 -33.58 -59.74
N ARG A 269 -10.96 -34.88 -59.46
CA ARG A 269 -10.80 -35.94 -60.47
C ARG A 269 -11.81 -35.84 -61.61
N LYS A 270 -13.02 -35.31 -61.34
CA LYS A 270 -14.11 -35.20 -62.32
C LYS A 270 -14.09 -33.88 -63.10
N GLU A 271 -13.84 -32.78 -62.40
CA GLU A 271 -13.99 -31.41 -62.94
C GLU A 271 -12.64 -30.70 -63.14
N GLY A 272 -11.54 -31.31 -62.71
CA GLY A 272 -10.22 -30.67 -62.65
C GLY A 272 -10.08 -29.72 -61.45
N CYS A 273 -8.88 -29.16 -61.27
CA CYS A 273 -8.59 -28.16 -60.26
C CYS A 273 -8.07 -26.88 -60.92
N GLY A 274 -8.81 -25.79 -60.82
CA GLY A 274 -8.47 -24.49 -61.45
C GLY A 274 -7.31 -23.73 -60.79
N MET A 275 -6.72 -24.27 -59.72
CA MET A 275 -5.59 -23.64 -59.01
C MET A 275 -4.24 -24.34 -59.30
N CYS A 276 -4.27 -25.55 -59.86
CA CYS A 276 -3.05 -26.27 -60.27
C CYS A 276 -3.09 -26.71 -61.75
N ASP A 277 -4.08 -26.21 -62.51
CA ASP A 277 -4.39 -26.54 -63.90
C ASP A 277 -4.37 -28.04 -64.22
N SER A 278 -4.65 -28.87 -63.21
CA SER A 278 -4.64 -30.32 -63.34
C SER A 278 -6.01 -30.83 -63.72
N LYS A 279 -6.11 -31.56 -64.84
CA LYS A 279 -7.37 -32.14 -65.33
C LYS A 279 -7.69 -33.52 -64.74
N ILE A 280 -6.71 -34.22 -64.16
CA ILE A 280 -6.84 -35.63 -63.72
C ILE A 280 -6.21 -35.88 -62.35
N SER A 281 -5.02 -35.36 -62.09
CA SER A 281 -4.29 -35.56 -60.83
C SER A 281 -3.72 -34.26 -60.28
N CYS A 282 -4.21 -33.84 -59.12
CA CYS A 282 -3.76 -32.65 -58.42
C CYS A 282 -2.30 -32.78 -57.95
N LYS A 283 -1.49 -31.74 -58.17
CA LYS A 283 -0.10 -31.65 -57.71
C LYS A 283 -0.03 -31.44 -56.19
N PRO A 284 0.97 -32.02 -55.48
CA PRO A 284 1.21 -31.79 -54.05
C PRO A 284 1.37 -30.30 -53.73
N PRO A 285 0.89 -29.84 -52.57
CA PRO A 285 1.01 -28.44 -52.17
C PRO A 285 2.49 -28.06 -52.04
N ASP A 286 2.87 -26.94 -52.63
CA ASP A 286 4.20 -26.35 -52.44
C ASP A 286 4.23 -25.62 -51.10
N SER A 287 5.20 -25.94 -50.24
CA SER A 287 5.29 -25.40 -48.87
C SER A 287 5.40 -23.87 -48.80
N LYS A 288 5.68 -23.21 -49.94
CA LYS A 288 5.77 -21.76 -50.09
C LYS A 288 4.45 -21.08 -50.46
N ASN A 289 3.41 -21.80 -50.88
CA ASN A 289 2.12 -21.25 -51.32
C ASN A 289 0.96 -21.80 -50.48
N PRO A 290 0.62 -21.18 -49.34
CA PRO A 290 -0.53 -21.59 -48.53
C PRO A 290 -1.86 -21.38 -49.27
N CYS A 291 -2.89 -22.13 -48.86
CA CYS A 291 -4.21 -22.09 -49.48
C CYS A 291 -4.87 -20.70 -49.31
N ILE A 292 -5.20 -20.04 -50.43
CA ILE A 292 -5.72 -18.66 -50.46
C ILE A 292 -7.25 -18.54 -50.26
N CYS A 293 -7.92 -19.60 -49.82
CA CYS A 293 -9.38 -19.59 -49.72
C CYS A 293 -9.89 -18.64 -48.62
N SER A 294 -11.14 -18.19 -48.76
CA SER A 294 -11.78 -17.27 -47.82
C SER A 294 -11.78 -17.80 -46.38
N TRP A 295 -11.92 -19.12 -46.18
CA TRP A 295 -11.84 -19.73 -44.85
C TRP A 295 -10.45 -19.65 -44.22
N HIS A 296 -9.37 -19.92 -44.97
CA HIS A 296 -8.01 -19.80 -44.42
C HIS A 296 -7.66 -18.35 -44.12
N LYS A 297 -8.00 -17.40 -45.02
CA LYS A 297 -7.85 -15.97 -44.77
C LYS A 297 -8.61 -15.52 -43.51
N ASN A 298 -9.87 -15.94 -43.36
CA ASN A 298 -10.67 -15.65 -42.18
C ASN A 298 -10.11 -16.31 -40.91
N ASN A 299 -9.62 -17.56 -41.01
CA ASN A 299 -9.02 -18.26 -39.89
C ASN A 299 -7.71 -17.60 -39.46
N ASP A 300 -6.88 -17.15 -40.39
CA ASP A 300 -5.63 -16.44 -40.09
C ASP A 300 -5.93 -15.10 -39.40
N ALA A 301 -6.90 -14.34 -39.90
CA ALA A 301 -7.38 -13.12 -39.25
C ALA A 301 -7.95 -13.42 -37.84
N ARG A 302 -8.74 -14.48 -37.70
CA ARG A 302 -9.30 -14.92 -36.41
C ARG A 302 -8.23 -15.37 -35.42
N GLN A 303 -7.18 -16.07 -35.87
CA GLN A 303 -6.08 -16.46 -35.00
C GLN A 303 -5.24 -15.26 -34.58
N LYS A 304 -5.04 -14.30 -35.49
CA LYS A 304 -4.34 -13.05 -35.21
C LYS A 304 -5.04 -12.22 -34.14
N HIS A 305 -6.38 -12.13 -34.19
CA HIS A 305 -7.20 -11.35 -33.27
C HIS A 305 -7.93 -12.23 -32.23
N LYS A 306 -7.36 -13.38 -31.88
CA LYS A 306 -8.08 -14.42 -31.13
C LYS A 306 -8.53 -13.95 -29.75
N ASN A 307 -7.64 -13.29 -29.00
CA ASN A 307 -7.98 -12.87 -27.63
C ASN A 307 -8.85 -11.62 -27.67
N GLU A 308 -8.58 -10.70 -28.60
CA GLU A 308 -9.41 -9.52 -28.80
C GLU A 308 -10.86 -9.88 -29.18
N LEU A 309 -11.07 -10.74 -30.17
CA LEU A 309 -12.40 -11.20 -30.60
C LEU A 309 -13.19 -11.86 -29.46
N LYS A 310 -12.51 -12.64 -28.62
CA LYS A 310 -13.12 -13.31 -27.46
C LYS A 310 -13.65 -12.28 -26.46
N VAL A 311 -12.87 -11.24 -26.16
CA VAL A 311 -13.27 -10.19 -25.22
C VAL A 311 -14.32 -9.28 -25.84
N TYR A 312 -14.13 -8.84 -27.08
CA TYR A 312 -15.08 -8.02 -27.85
C TYR A 312 -16.47 -8.66 -27.90
N THR A 313 -16.56 -9.95 -28.23
CA THR A 313 -17.85 -10.67 -28.30
C THR A 313 -18.56 -10.70 -26.95
N ALA A 314 -17.82 -10.88 -25.85
CA ALA A 314 -18.38 -10.86 -24.51
C ALA A 314 -18.80 -9.44 -24.10
N ALA A 315 -18.01 -8.43 -24.43
CA ALA A 315 -18.28 -7.03 -24.15
C ALA A 315 -19.51 -6.49 -24.91
N LYS A 316 -19.71 -6.89 -26.17
CA LYS A 316 -20.86 -6.50 -27.01
C LYS A 316 -22.20 -6.95 -26.44
N SER A 317 -22.22 -7.98 -25.58
CA SER A 317 -23.42 -8.43 -24.86
C SER A 317 -23.83 -7.50 -23.71
N ILE A 318 -22.97 -6.53 -23.35
CA ILE A 318 -23.19 -5.58 -22.25
C ILE A 318 -23.61 -4.23 -22.86
N PRO A 319 -24.85 -3.76 -22.64
CA PRO A 319 -25.37 -2.56 -23.29
C PRO A 319 -24.53 -1.28 -23.05
N ASP A 320 -23.99 -1.14 -21.84
CA ASP A 320 -23.29 0.07 -21.40
C ASP A 320 -21.75 -0.03 -21.53
N PHE A 321 -21.20 -1.03 -22.21
CA PHE A 321 -19.75 -1.17 -22.36
C PHE A 321 -19.20 -0.31 -23.53
N PRO A 322 -18.06 0.39 -23.36
CA PRO A 322 -17.39 0.68 -22.09
C PRO A 322 -18.17 1.73 -21.28
N ASN A 323 -18.23 1.56 -19.95
CA ASN A 323 -19.05 2.43 -19.10
C ASN A 323 -18.38 3.80 -18.91
N ALA A 324 -18.89 4.81 -19.61
CA ALA A 324 -18.36 6.16 -19.58
C ALA A 324 -18.35 6.79 -18.18
N LYS A 325 -19.37 6.52 -17.35
CA LYS A 325 -19.46 7.06 -15.99
C LYS A 325 -18.37 6.51 -15.06
N VAL A 326 -18.04 5.22 -15.21
CA VAL A 326 -16.94 4.59 -14.45
C VAL A 326 -15.59 5.15 -14.90
N ILE A 327 -15.40 5.36 -16.20
CA ILE A 327 -14.18 5.98 -16.73
C ILE A 327 -14.03 7.42 -16.20
N GLU A 328 -15.11 8.20 -16.24
CA GLU A 328 -15.12 9.58 -15.75
C GLU A 328 -14.80 9.67 -14.26
N GLU A 329 -15.35 8.77 -13.43
CA GLU A 329 -15.07 8.71 -11.98
C GLU A 329 -13.57 8.61 -11.69
N PHE A 330 -12.86 7.70 -12.38
CA PHE A 330 -11.42 7.51 -12.17
C PHE A 330 -10.53 8.61 -12.78
N LEU A 331 -11.02 9.33 -13.78
CA LEU A 331 -10.26 10.40 -14.45
C LEU A 331 -10.54 11.79 -13.86
N LYS A 332 -11.63 11.95 -13.11
CA LYS A 332 -12.01 13.22 -12.51
C LYS A 332 -11.25 13.45 -11.20
N PHE A 333 -10.75 14.66 -11.02
CA PHE A 333 -10.29 15.17 -9.72
C PHE A 333 -11.33 16.14 -9.17
N SER A 334 -12.02 15.76 -8.11
CA SER A 334 -13.02 16.62 -7.45
C SER A 334 -12.48 17.37 -6.23
N ASP A 335 -11.33 16.95 -5.71
CA ASP A 335 -10.76 17.50 -4.49
C ASP A 335 -9.91 18.75 -4.73
N GLU A 336 -10.08 19.73 -3.84
CA GLU A 336 -9.17 20.86 -3.75
C GLU A 336 -7.95 20.48 -2.93
N ILE A 337 -6.80 20.96 -3.35
CA ILE A 337 -5.52 20.70 -2.68
C ILE A 337 -5.34 21.75 -1.58
N PRO A 338 -5.19 21.36 -0.31
CA PRO A 338 -4.94 22.29 0.77
C PRO A 338 -3.59 23.01 0.61
N GLY A 339 -3.47 24.20 1.21
CA GLY A 339 -2.20 24.94 1.29
C GLY A 339 -1.12 24.18 2.07
N GLU A 340 0.15 24.50 1.80
CA GLU A 340 1.30 23.83 2.44
C GLU A 340 1.28 23.98 3.97
N ASP A 341 0.69 25.05 4.51
CA ASP A 341 0.49 25.28 5.95
C ASP A 341 -0.43 24.23 6.62
N VAL A 342 -1.34 23.64 5.85
CA VAL A 342 -2.22 22.56 6.30
C VAL A 342 -1.49 21.22 6.23
N LEU A 343 -0.62 21.05 5.22
CA LEU A 343 0.07 19.79 4.93
C LEU A 343 1.38 19.61 5.69
N ASP A 344 1.95 20.67 6.24
CA ASP A 344 3.20 20.65 7.00
C ASP A 344 3.05 20.00 8.38
N TRP A 345 4.15 19.45 8.91
CA TRP A 345 4.16 18.82 10.23
C TRP A 345 4.20 19.88 11.34
N LYS A 346 3.08 20.02 12.04
CA LYS A 346 2.89 21.00 13.12
C LYS A 346 3.54 20.52 14.42
N CYS A 347 3.78 21.46 15.32
CA CYS A 347 4.33 21.16 16.65
C CYS A 347 3.43 20.16 17.38
N PRO A 348 3.93 18.97 17.77
CA PRO A 348 3.16 18.05 18.59
C PRO A 348 2.92 18.66 19.97
N ASP A 349 1.69 18.59 20.48
CA ASP A 349 1.33 19.09 21.81
C ASP A 349 1.39 17.93 22.81
N LEU A 350 2.47 17.85 23.58
CA LEU A 350 2.69 16.76 24.54
C LEU A 350 1.52 16.60 25.52
N LYS A 351 0.96 17.70 26.04
CA LYS A 351 -0.11 17.64 27.04
C LYS A 351 -1.39 17.11 26.41
N GLN A 352 -1.74 17.56 25.21
CA GLN A 352 -2.88 17.03 24.47
C GLN A 352 -2.67 15.56 24.10
N ILE A 353 -1.47 15.18 23.63
CA ILE A 353 -1.17 13.79 23.27
C ILE A 353 -1.32 12.88 24.48
N GLN A 354 -0.74 13.22 25.62
CA GLN A 354 -0.81 12.40 26.83
C GLN A 354 -2.25 12.28 27.35
N GLY A 355 -3.04 13.36 27.32
CA GLY A 355 -4.46 13.31 27.64
C GLY A 355 -5.23 12.34 26.73
N LYS A 356 -5.06 12.46 25.41
CA LYS A 356 -5.72 11.57 24.45
C LYS A 356 -5.26 10.11 24.60
N LEU A 357 -3.98 9.85 24.86
CA LEU A 357 -3.44 8.49 25.05
C LEU A 357 -3.94 7.87 26.36
N PHE A 358 -4.10 8.66 27.42
CA PHE A 358 -4.73 8.22 28.66
C PHE A 358 -6.20 7.86 28.42
N ASP A 359 -6.97 8.77 27.81
CA ASP A 359 -8.40 8.57 27.57
C ASP A 359 -8.65 7.36 26.64
N PHE A 360 -7.94 7.32 25.51
CA PHE A 360 -8.17 6.32 24.48
C PHE A 360 -7.53 4.97 24.77
N LEU A 361 -6.33 4.93 25.35
CA LEU A 361 -5.54 3.70 25.50
C LEU A 361 -5.22 3.35 26.96
N GLY A 362 -5.52 4.22 27.93
CA GLY A 362 -5.19 4.01 29.34
C GLY A 362 -3.69 4.11 29.63
N TRP A 363 -2.92 4.78 28.78
CA TRP A 363 -1.47 4.91 28.97
C TRP A 363 -1.17 5.87 30.11
N THR A 364 -0.25 5.50 31.00
CA THR A 364 0.21 6.39 32.07
C THR A 364 0.95 7.59 31.50
N PHE A 365 1.10 8.65 32.31
CA PHE A 365 1.85 9.83 31.92
C PHE A 365 3.30 9.50 31.57
N GLU A 366 3.94 8.61 32.33
CA GLU A 366 5.33 8.20 32.14
C GLU A 366 5.49 7.41 30.84
N TYR A 367 4.60 6.43 30.61
CA TYR A 367 4.66 5.61 29.40
C TYR A 367 4.38 6.43 28.15
N SER A 368 3.35 7.28 28.19
CA SER A 368 3.04 8.17 27.07
C SER A 368 4.16 9.16 26.80
N PHE A 369 4.79 9.74 27.84
CA PHE A 369 5.96 10.58 27.71
C PHE A 369 7.12 9.83 27.02
N GLU A 370 7.45 8.63 27.51
CA GLU A 370 8.53 7.79 26.95
C GLU A 370 8.36 7.56 25.44
N LYS A 371 7.11 7.34 24.98
CA LYS A 371 6.82 7.09 23.57
C LYS A 371 6.70 8.36 22.72
N CYS A 372 6.22 9.46 23.27
CA CYS A 372 5.99 10.71 22.52
C CYS A 372 7.25 11.57 22.43
N PHE A 373 8.13 11.47 23.40
CA PHE A 373 9.33 12.30 23.48
C PHE A 373 10.29 12.16 22.27
N PRO A 374 10.56 10.95 21.75
CA PRO A 374 11.29 10.79 20.48
C PRO A 374 10.63 11.50 19.30
N ILE A 375 9.29 11.54 19.26
CA ILE A 375 8.53 12.19 18.18
C ILE A 375 8.70 13.72 18.26
N ILE A 376 8.61 14.29 19.46
CA ILE A 376 8.74 15.74 19.68
C ILE A 376 10.16 16.22 19.37
N THR A 377 11.16 15.48 19.82
CA THR A 377 12.57 15.80 19.53
C THR A 377 12.87 15.67 18.04
N SER A 378 12.31 14.66 17.37
CA SER A 378 12.39 14.52 15.90
C SER A 378 11.72 15.70 15.18
N TRP A 379 10.56 16.18 15.65
CA TRP A 379 9.91 17.38 15.08
C TRP A 379 10.79 18.62 15.21
N GLN A 380 11.37 18.84 16.38
CA GLN A 380 12.25 19.99 16.60
C GLN A 380 13.46 19.95 15.67
N GLN A 381 14.09 18.79 15.51
CA GLN A 381 15.18 18.59 14.55
C GLN A 381 14.75 18.85 13.11
N PHE A 382 13.57 18.35 12.71
CA PHE A 382 13.00 18.59 11.40
C PHE A 382 12.84 20.10 11.12
N LYS A 383 12.25 20.85 12.06
CA LYS A 383 12.08 22.31 11.93
C LYS A 383 13.40 23.06 11.88
N MET A 384 14.36 22.69 12.74
CA MET A 384 15.70 23.28 12.73
C MET A 384 16.42 23.03 11.40
N SER A 385 16.22 21.87 10.76
CA SER A 385 16.85 21.56 9.48
C SER A 385 16.25 22.32 8.29
N ARG A 386 14.97 22.72 8.36
CA ARG A 386 14.28 23.48 7.31
C ARG A 386 14.48 25.00 7.44
N ASN A 387 14.44 25.52 8.66
CA ASN A 387 14.56 26.96 8.92
C ASN A 387 16.01 27.32 9.24
N CYS A 388 16.86 27.36 8.22
CA CYS A 388 18.29 27.54 8.43
C CYS A 388 18.71 28.97 8.84
N LEU A 389 17.90 30.03 8.69
CA LEU A 389 18.50 31.39 8.77
C LEU A 389 17.70 32.60 9.33
N THR A 390 16.45 32.56 9.78
CA THR A 390 15.77 33.85 10.13
C THR A 390 14.84 33.91 11.34
N ASP A 391 14.28 32.80 11.84
CA ASP A 391 13.33 32.89 12.96
C ASP A 391 13.90 32.28 14.23
N LYS A 392 13.71 32.99 15.36
CA LYS A 392 13.94 32.46 16.72
C LYS A 392 13.02 31.25 16.92
N ILE A 393 13.47 30.05 16.55
CA ILE A 393 12.73 28.82 16.86
C ILE A 393 12.68 28.69 18.38
N THR A 394 11.49 28.77 18.95
CA THR A 394 11.27 28.43 20.36
C THR A 394 11.55 26.95 20.54
N LEU A 395 12.75 26.63 21.03
CA LEU A 395 13.12 25.26 21.37
C LEU A 395 12.23 24.78 22.51
N LEU A 396 11.60 23.62 22.35
CA LEU A 396 10.89 22.94 23.43
C LEU A 396 11.89 22.31 24.41
N TYR A 397 12.98 21.75 23.86
CA TYR A 397 14.02 21.09 24.62
C TYR A 397 15.41 21.57 24.18
N LYS A 398 16.31 21.81 25.14
CA LYS A 398 17.72 22.15 24.90
C LYS A 398 18.63 20.98 25.27
N PRO A 399 19.61 20.61 24.43
CA PRO A 399 20.68 19.71 24.85
C PRO A 399 21.45 20.33 26.01
N ILE A 400 21.65 19.54 27.06
CA ILE A 400 22.49 19.88 28.22
C ILE A 400 23.89 19.32 28.01
N ASN A 401 23.99 18.00 27.80
CA ASN A 401 25.26 17.27 27.69
C ASN A 401 25.17 16.15 26.66
N ARG A 402 26.22 15.98 25.85
CA ARG A 402 26.43 14.77 25.03
C ARG A 402 27.00 13.67 25.92
N ILE A 403 26.35 12.53 25.99
CA ILE A 403 26.73 11.39 26.83
C ILE A 403 27.62 10.41 26.07
N GLN A 404 27.22 10.04 24.86
CA GLN A 404 27.94 9.01 24.11
C GLN A 404 27.65 9.16 22.62
N SER A 405 28.68 9.04 21.78
CA SER A 405 28.53 8.85 20.34
C SER A 405 28.96 7.44 19.97
N GLY A 406 28.27 6.81 19.02
CA GLY A 406 28.61 5.47 18.57
C GLY A 406 28.10 5.20 17.16
N GLU A 407 28.57 4.11 16.57
CA GLU A 407 28.08 3.64 15.27
C GLU A 407 27.18 2.41 15.51
N SER A 408 25.95 2.46 15.00
CA SER A 408 25.05 1.31 15.09
C SER A 408 25.51 0.20 14.13
N LYS A 409 25.04 -1.04 14.37
CA LYS A 409 25.27 -2.20 13.48
C LYS A 409 24.85 -2.00 12.01
N ASN A 410 24.16 -0.90 11.68
CA ASN A 410 23.73 -0.53 10.34
C ASN A 410 24.51 0.67 9.76
N ASN A 411 25.76 0.93 10.19
CA ASN A 411 26.60 2.06 9.79
C ASN A 411 25.92 3.43 9.97
N ALA A 412 25.27 3.60 11.11
CA ALA A 412 24.61 4.86 11.45
C ALA A 412 25.21 5.45 12.72
N PHE A 413 25.78 6.64 12.61
CA PHE A 413 26.33 7.40 13.73
C PHE A 413 25.21 7.97 14.58
N TYR A 414 25.19 7.63 15.87
CA TYR A 414 24.24 8.11 16.86
C TYR A 414 24.91 8.88 17.99
N CYS A 415 24.14 9.74 18.65
CA CYS A 415 24.63 10.57 19.74
C CYS A 415 23.62 10.67 20.87
N ALA A 416 23.84 9.97 21.98
CA ALA A 416 23.06 10.08 23.19
C ALA A 416 23.27 11.45 23.90
N CYS A 417 22.21 12.20 24.20
CA CYS A 417 22.26 13.56 24.79
C CYS A 417 21.23 13.76 25.89
N VAL A 418 21.62 14.34 27.01
CA VAL A 418 20.70 14.86 28.03
C VAL A 418 19.99 16.09 27.49
N VAL A 419 18.68 16.21 27.67
CA VAL A 419 17.94 17.44 27.33
C VAL A 419 17.14 17.99 28.51
N THR A 420 17.00 19.32 28.57
CA THR A 420 16.12 20.02 29.52
C THR A 420 14.98 20.71 28.79
N ALA A 421 13.80 20.75 29.41
CA ALA A 421 12.68 21.53 28.91
C ALA A 421 12.96 23.04 29.06
N VAL A 422 12.67 23.82 28.03
CA VAL A 422 12.85 25.27 28.09
C VAL A 422 11.71 25.90 28.90
N GLY A 423 12.04 26.67 29.94
CA GLY A 423 11.06 27.43 30.74
C GLY A 423 10.54 26.71 32.00
N HIS A 424 11.00 25.50 32.31
CA HIS A 424 10.74 24.82 33.59
C HIS A 424 12.03 24.63 34.39
N THR A 425 12.00 24.92 35.69
CA THR A 425 13.14 24.84 36.62
C THR A 425 13.47 23.41 37.07
N SER A 426 12.68 22.41 36.65
CA SER A 426 12.90 21.00 36.93
C SER A 426 13.85 20.38 35.89
N LYS A 427 15.08 20.06 36.33
CA LYS A 427 16.01 19.20 35.57
C LYS A 427 15.37 17.83 35.36
N LEU A 428 14.98 17.50 34.13
CA LEU A 428 14.79 16.13 33.69
C LEU A 428 16.06 15.71 32.94
N ASP A 429 16.80 14.76 33.49
CA ASP A 429 17.98 14.21 32.82
C ASP A 429 17.53 13.06 31.91
N ILE A 430 17.21 13.36 30.65
CA ILE A 430 16.81 12.32 29.68
C ILE A 430 17.79 12.26 28.53
N VAL A 431 18.37 11.09 28.34
CA VAL A 431 19.28 10.82 27.26
C VAL A 431 18.46 10.64 25.96
N THR A 432 18.91 11.18 24.82
CA THR A 432 18.24 11.09 23.50
C THR A 432 19.25 10.95 22.38
N ASN A 433 18.94 10.21 21.33
CA ASN A 433 19.82 10.13 20.17
C ASN A 433 19.66 11.38 19.27
N MET A 434 20.65 12.28 19.28
CA MET A 434 20.65 13.56 18.56
C MET A 434 21.38 13.59 17.22
N GLU A 435 22.25 12.61 16.90
CA GLU A 435 22.97 12.65 15.62
C GLU A 435 22.74 11.46 14.69
N SER A 436 21.97 10.45 15.09
CA SER A 436 21.39 9.54 14.10
C SER A 436 19.92 9.85 13.98
N ARG A 437 19.45 10.13 12.76
CA ARG A 437 18.04 10.01 12.38
C ARG A 437 17.60 8.52 12.39
N PHE A 438 17.86 7.81 13.48
CA PHE A 438 17.48 6.42 13.73
C PHE A 438 16.87 6.29 15.13
N PRO A 439 15.87 5.40 15.29
CA PRO A 439 15.40 5.00 16.60
C PRO A 439 16.42 4.02 17.21
N ALA A 440 17.35 4.53 18.02
CA ALA A 440 18.16 3.68 18.89
C ALA A 440 17.54 3.65 20.28
N THR A 441 16.82 2.57 20.58
CA THR A 441 16.27 2.20 21.89
C THR A 441 17.37 1.78 22.87
N LEU A 442 18.47 2.53 22.95
CA LEU A 442 19.58 2.27 23.87
C LEU A 442 19.90 3.51 24.68
N VAL A 443 18.88 3.98 25.38
CA VAL A 443 18.97 5.24 26.10
C VAL A 443 18.16 5.25 27.41
N LEU A 444 17.41 4.16 27.68
CA LEU A 444 16.54 4.02 28.85
C LEU A 444 17.23 3.39 30.07
N TRP A 445 18.48 2.94 29.96
CA TRP A 445 19.16 2.26 31.07
C TRP A 445 19.66 3.26 32.13
N LEU A 446 20.23 4.40 31.71
CA LEU A 446 20.77 5.41 32.62
C LEU A 446 19.68 6.19 33.40
N GLY A 447 18.49 6.37 32.81
CA GLY A 447 17.38 7.07 33.48
C GLY A 447 16.77 6.28 34.65
N ARG A 448 16.88 4.94 34.64
CA ARG A 448 16.25 4.07 35.65
C ARG A 448 17.08 3.95 36.93
N GLU A 449 18.42 4.03 36.83
CA GLU A 449 19.30 4.08 38.00
C GLU A 449 19.25 5.46 38.68
N PHE A 450 19.23 6.55 37.88
CA PHE A 450 19.22 7.91 38.41
C PHE A 450 17.96 8.27 39.21
N TYR A 451 16.81 7.65 38.88
CA TYR A 451 15.55 7.88 39.61
C TYR A 451 15.44 7.10 40.92
N ARG A 452 16.23 6.02 41.09
CA ARG A 452 16.26 5.25 42.34
C ARG A 452 16.99 6.02 43.44
N ASP A 453 18.03 6.78 43.08
CA ASP A 453 18.81 7.59 44.01
C ASP A 453 18.10 8.88 44.47
N LYS A 454 17.13 9.38 43.70
CA LYS A 454 16.47 10.67 44.00
C LYS A 454 15.25 10.55 44.93
N TYR A 455 14.65 9.37 45.03
CA TYR A 455 13.53 9.09 45.93
C TYR A 455 13.91 7.92 46.82
N GLY A 456 14.66 8.22 47.88
CA GLY A 456 15.05 7.24 48.89
C GLY A 456 13.83 6.53 49.46
N VAL A 457 13.60 5.29 49.03
CA VAL A 457 12.74 4.35 49.75
C VAL A 457 13.65 3.60 50.71
N THR A 458 13.74 4.13 51.92
CA THR A 458 14.31 3.43 53.08
C THR A 458 13.52 2.16 53.34
N GLY A 459 14.23 1.06 53.59
CA GLY A 459 13.69 -0.29 53.54
C GLY A 459 12.69 -0.67 54.63
N SER A 460 11.99 -1.77 54.36
CA SER A 460 11.82 -2.97 55.20
C SER A 460 10.45 -3.59 54.97
N SER A 461 10.43 -4.85 54.54
CA SER A 461 9.71 -5.95 55.18
C SER A 461 9.46 -7.10 54.21
N GLN A 462 10.16 -8.21 54.52
CA GLN A 462 9.77 -9.62 54.41
C GLN A 462 9.09 -10.18 53.15
N ALA A 463 9.81 -11.17 52.61
CA ALA A 463 9.38 -12.18 51.68
C ALA A 463 8.14 -12.95 52.16
N TRP A 464 7.18 -13.13 51.25
CA TRP A 464 6.27 -14.27 51.23
C TRP A 464 6.10 -14.70 49.77
N THR A 465 6.72 -15.82 49.41
CA THR A 465 6.25 -16.68 48.32
C THR A 465 4.96 -17.36 48.78
N PRO A 466 4.03 -17.58 47.85
CA PRO A 466 3.58 -18.94 47.65
C PRO A 466 3.68 -19.35 46.19
N ASP A 467 4.41 -20.44 45.99
CA ASP A 467 4.24 -21.40 44.92
C ASP A 467 2.78 -21.92 44.95
N PRO A 468 2.11 -22.05 43.80
CA PRO A 468 1.88 -23.41 43.35
C PRO A 468 1.99 -23.57 41.83
N GLY A 469 2.91 -24.43 41.42
CA GLY A 469 2.51 -25.75 40.95
C GLY A 469 2.53 -25.94 39.45
N ASP A 470 3.50 -26.74 39.02
CA ASP A 470 3.51 -27.47 37.76
C ASP A 470 2.17 -28.17 37.50
N LYS A 471 1.41 -27.65 36.54
CA LYS A 471 0.51 -28.39 35.63
C LYS A 471 -0.19 -27.41 34.68
N LEU A 472 0.49 -26.99 33.63
CA LEU A 472 -0.15 -26.69 32.34
C LEU A 472 0.93 -26.75 31.23
N GLY A 473 1.33 -27.99 30.94
CA GLY A 473 2.00 -28.32 29.69
C GLY A 473 1.07 -28.07 28.50
N ASP A 474 1.68 -27.58 27.42
CA ASP A 474 1.24 -27.69 26.04
C ASP A 474 -0.18 -27.22 25.72
N LYS A 475 -0.32 -25.90 25.51
CA LYS A 475 -1.12 -25.23 24.45
C LYS A 475 -1.19 -23.72 24.67
N PHE A 476 -0.09 -23.01 24.43
CA PHE A 476 -0.10 -21.56 24.18
C PHE A 476 0.89 -21.22 23.07
N GLY A 477 0.46 -21.49 21.83
CA GLY A 477 1.05 -20.89 20.64
C GLY A 477 0.41 -19.51 20.41
N ASP A 478 1.27 -18.54 20.11
CA ASP A 478 0.95 -17.24 19.51
C ASP A 478 0.29 -16.17 20.40
N GLU A 479 0.98 -15.82 21.49
CA GLU A 479 0.77 -14.53 22.14
C GLU A 479 1.42 -13.38 21.37
N ILE A 480 0.66 -12.31 21.21
CA ILE A 480 1.02 -11.06 20.55
C ILE A 480 2.16 -10.40 21.30
N TRP A 481 3.31 -10.40 20.64
CA TRP A 481 4.56 -9.92 21.21
C TRP A 481 4.52 -8.41 21.42
N ASN A 482 4.52 -8.03 22.70
CA ASN A 482 5.14 -6.82 23.20
C ASN A 482 6.48 -6.57 22.48
N LEU A 483 6.89 -5.30 22.37
CA LEU A 483 8.19 -4.82 21.88
C LEU A 483 9.38 -5.36 22.74
N LYS A 484 9.55 -6.68 22.79
CA LYS A 484 10.70 -7.43 23.32
C LYS A 484 11.53 -8.05 22.18
N GLY A 485 11.28 -7.63 20.94
CA GLY A 485 11.99 -8.09 19.74
C GLY A 485 13.28 -7.33 19.41
N ALA A 486 13.86 -6.60 20.37
CA ALA A 486 15.27 -6.22 20.31
C ALA A 486 15.98 -7.06 21.36
N GLY A 487 16.89 -7.94 20.93
CA GLY A 487 17.45 -9.03 21.74
C GLY A 487 17.74 -8.65 23.19
N ILE A 488 16.93 -9.18 24.10
CA ILE A 488 17.22 -9.23 25.53
C ILE A 488 17.88 -10.59 25.74
N PHE A 489 19.22 -10.60 25.79
CA PHE A 489 19.89 -11.70 26.48
C PHE A 489 19.64 -11.51 27.98
N SER A 490 18.87 -12.42 28.55
CA SER A 490 18.90 -12.67 29.98
C SER A 490 20.23 -13.34 30.27
N ILE A 491 21.15 -12.64 30.94
CA ILE A 491 22.32 -13.26 31.56
C ILE A 491 22.17 -13.04 33.06
N SER A 492 22.00 -14.16 33.75
CA SER A 492 22.02 -14.29 35.20
C SER A 492 23.39 -13.89 35.75
N LEU A 493 23.39 -13.25 36.92
CA LEU A 493 24.55 -13.05 37.79
C LEU A 493 25.39 -14.32 37.93
N LEU A 494 26.70 -14.23 37.66
CA LEU A 494 27.77 -14.99 38.32
C LEU A 494 29.05 -14.13 38.27
N GLY A 495 29.82 -14.14 39.36
CA GLY A 495 30.83 -13.14 39.70
C GLY A 495 32.07 -13.11 38.80
N GLU A 496 32.82 -12.01 38.83
CA GLU A 496 34.07 -11.90 39.60
C GLU A 496 34.75 -10.53 39.37
N GLU A 497 35.57 -10.18 40.37
CA GLU A 497 36.41 -9.00 40.57
C GLU A 497 36.95 -8.25 39.34
N ILE A 498 36.85 -6.92 39.36
CA ILE A 498 37.79 -6.05 38.64
C ILE A 498 38.67 -5.33 39.65
N ARG A 499 39.94 -5.75 39.69
CA ARG A 499 41.04 -5.06 40.38
C ARG A 499 41.28 -3.71 39.71
N LEU A 500 41.36 -2.66 40.53
CA LEU A 500 41.87 -1.34 40.18
C LEU A 500 43.38 -1.44 39.96
N ASN A 501 43.85 -1.21 38.73
CA ASN A 501 45.25 -0.82 38.50
C ASN A 501 45.30 0.69 38.34
N VAL A 502 45.82 1.32 39.39
CA VAL A 502 46.32 2.70 39.39
C VAL A 502 47.59 2.72 38.55
N VAL A 503 47.69 3.65 37.59
CA VAL A 503 48.95 4.00 36.94
C VAL A 503 49.33 5.36 37.51
N ASP A 504 50.26 5.36 38.45
CA ASP A 504 51.16 6.48 38.70
C ASP A 504 52.24 6.45 37.61
N ASP A 505 52.51 7.60 37.00
CA ASP A 505 53.85 8.20 37.11
C ASP A 505 53.87 9.56 36.40
N SER A 506 53.99 10.59 37.23
CA SER A 506 54.52 11.90 36.87
C SER A 506 56.01 11.94 37.23
N MET A 507 56.86 12.16 36.23
CA MET A 507 58.03 13.04 36.32
C MET A 507 58.14 13.85 35.03
#